data_AF-A0A7D5S2A1-F1
#
_entry.id   AF-A0A7D5S2A1-F1
#
_cell.length_a   1.000
_cell.length_b   1.000
_cell.length_c   1.000
_cell.angle_alpha   90.00
_cell.angle_beta   90.00
_cell.angle_gamma   90.00
#
_symmetry.space_group_name_H-M   'P 1'
#
loop_
_entity.id
_entity.type
_entity.pdbx_description
1 polymer ?
#
loop_
_entity_poly.entity_id
_entity_poly.type
_entity_poly.pdbx_seq_one_letter_code
_entity_poly.pdbx_strand_id
1 'polypeptide(L)'
;MQKYLPSSLRKAGIEIRFDKEHLAGQEPMHQFLDNIPNADVIIVVGTETLRKKYDWKPSYQGECQPVVKAELGMICQMINDGKFINSEENSNNNDKKLLIPLLLEGTKDKSLPPAMHDLVRVEFLDGNFYDGVLKILQSVYGLSNDEMDQIIDPDMNQQDVNEESCILS
;
A
#
# COMPACT_ATOMS: atom_id res chain seq x y z
N MET A 1 13.30 1.47 4.09
CA MET A 1 11.90 1.00 4.22
C MET A 1 11.23 0.71 2.88
N GLN A 2 11.11 1.66 1.93
CA GLN A 2 10.44 1.47 0.62
C GLN A 2 10.88 0.23 -0.18
N LYS A 3 12.17 -0.14 -0.14
CA LYS A 3 12.71 -1.28 -0.91
C LYS A 3 12.28 -2.65 -0.38
N TYR A 4 11.91 -2.73 0.90
CA TYR A 4 11.64 -4.00 1.57
C TYR A 4 10.17 -4.41 1.48
N LEU A 5 9.23 -3.44 1.49
CA LEU A 5 7.79 -3.73 1.45
C LEU A 5 7.38 -4.62 0.27
N PRO A 6 7.75 -4.32 -0.99
CA PRO A 6 7.35 -5.16 -2.10
C PRO A 6 7.98 -6.54 -2.08
N SER A 7 9.23 -6.62 -1.60
CA SER A 7 9.93 -7.90 -1.43
C SER A 7 9.26 -8.77 -0.38
N SER A 8 8.82 -8.18 0.74
CA SER A 8 8.10 -8.89 1.81
C SER A 8 6.72 -9.37 1.34
N LEU A 9 5.98 -8.54 0.63
CA LEU A 9 4.67 -8.91 0.08
C LEU A 9 4.78 -10.01 -0.99
N ARG A 10 5.78 -9.95 -1.87
CA ARG A 10 6.05 -11.04 -2.84
C ARG A 10 6.42 -12.36 -2.15
N LYS A 11 7.22 -12.30 -1.07
CA LYS A 11 7.52 -13.48 -0.23
C LYS A 11 6.28 -14.07 0.42
N ALA A 12 5.29 -13.23 0.72
CA ALA A 12 3.99 -13.65 1.23
C ALA A 12 3.03 -14.16 0.14
N GLY A 13 3.52 -14.39 -1.09
CA GLY A 13 2.72 -14.94 -2.19
C GLY A 13 1.87 -13.92 -2.95
N ILE A 14 2.02 -12.62 -2.69
CA ILE A 14 1.24 -11.56 -3.33
C ILE A 14 1.92 -11.13 -4.63
N GLU A 15 1.21 -11.22 -5.75
CA GLU A 15 1.65 -10.64 -7.02
C GLU A 15 1.57 -9.11 -6.94
N ILE A 16 2.70 -8.43 -7.14
CA ILE A 16 2.78 -6.96 -7.09
C ILE A 16 3.17 -6.43 -8.45
N ARG A 17 2.29 -5.59 -9.00
CA ARG A 17 2.52 -4.79 -10.21
C ARG A 17 2.81 -3.35 -9.82
N PHE A 18 3.93 -2.83 -10.31
CA PHE A 18 4.27 -1.42 -10.10
C PHE A 18 3.92 -0.57 -11.31
N ASP A 19 3.47 0.66 -11.06
CA ASP A 19 3.36 1.72 -12.07
C ASP A 19 4.69 1.91 -12.85
N LYS A 20 5.83 1.92 -12.16
CA LYS A 20 7.16 2.10 -12.80
C LYS A 20 7.58 0.99 -13.77
N GLU A 21 7.00 -0.21 -13.69
CA GLU A 21 7.28 -1.28 -14.66
C GLU A 21 6.70 -0.94 -16.04
N HIS A 22 5.75 0.00 -16.13
CA HIS A 22 5.23 0.55 -17.39
C HIS A 22 6.12 1.64 -18.01
N LEU A 23 6.94 2.33 -17.20
CA LEU A 23 7.88 3.37 -17.69
C LEU A 23 9.03 2.78 -18.53
N ALA A 24 9.20 1.46 -18.55
CA ALA A 24 10.13 0.76 -19.44
C ALA A 24 9.65 0.70 -20.92
N GLY A 25 8.59 1.45 -21.26
CA GLY A 25 8.23 1.76 -22.65
C GLY A 25 7.44 0.68 -23.39
N GLN A 26 6.86 -0.29 -22.69
CA GLN A 26 6.21 -1.45 -23.31
C GLN A 26 4.67 -1.36 -23.33
N GLU A 27 4.03 -0.63 -22.41
CA GLU A 27 2.56 -0.56 -22.34
C GLU A 27 2.04 0.88 -22.35
N PRO A 28 1.10 1.23 -23.24
CA PRO A 28 0.49 2.55 -23.29
C PRO A 28 -0.37 2.83 -22.04
N MET A 29 -0.34 4.08 -21.56
CA MET A 29 -1.01 4.59 -20.34
C MET A 29 -2.45 4.06 -20.10
N HIS A 30 -3.23 3.84 -21.17
CA HIS A 30 -4.59 3.33 -21.05
C HIS A 30 -4.63 1.91 -20.46
N GLN A 31 -3.67 1.04 -20.80
CA GLN A 31 -3.62 -0.34 -20.31
C GLN A 31 -3.39 -0.38 -18.79
N PHE A 32 -2.62 0.56 -18.24
CA PHE A 32 -2.45 0.66 -16.79
C PHE A 32 -3.72 1.11 -16.07
N LEU A 33 -4.41 2.12 -16.62
CA LEU A 33 -5.70 2.57 -16.07
C LEU A 33 -6.77 1.47 -16.18
N ASP A 34 -6.72 0.65 -17.22
CA ASP A 34 -7.60 -0.52 -17.38
C ASP A 34 -7.31 -1.62 -16.36
N ASN A 35 -6.09 -1.66 -15.79
CA ASN A 35 -5.74 -2.63 -14.75
C ASN A 35 -6.29 -2.25 -13.37
N ILE A 36 -6.53 -0.97 -13.08
CA ILE A 36 -7.05 -0.51 -11.78
C ILE A 36 -8.41 -1.17 -11.46
N PRO A 37 -9.40 -1.19 -12.38
CA PRO A 37 -10.64 -1.95 -12.20
C PRO A 37 -10.48 -3.47 -12.11
N ASN A 38 -9.35 -4.04 -12.55
CA ASN A 38 -9.15 -5.48 -12.57
C ASN A 38 -8.34 -5.97 -11.36
N ALA A 39 -7.72 -5.06 -10.60
CA ALA A 39 -7.00 -5.42 -9.39
C ALA A 39 -7.96 -5.89 -8.28
N ASP A 40 -7.59 -6.96 -7.58
CA ASP A 40 -8.28 -7.44 -6.37
C ASP A 40 -8.01 -6.50 -5.19
N VAL A 41 -6.77 -6.03 -5.09
CA VAL A 41 -6.28 -5.14 -4.04
C VAL A 41 -5.54 -3.97 -4.65
N ILE A 42 -5.87 -2.75 -4.22
CA ILE A 42 -5.15 -1.53 -4.58
C ILE A 42 -4.46 -0.99 -3.32
N ILE A 43 -3.14 -0.82 -3.41
CA ILE A 43 -2.35 -0.24 -2.33
C ILE A 43 -1.87 1.15 -2.76
N VAL A 44 -2.27 2.19 -2.03
CA VAL A 44 -1.85 3.57 -2.31
C VAL A 44 -0.81 4.01 -1.29
N VAL A 45 0.40 4.28 -1.75
CA VAL A 45 1.55 4.64 -0.91
C VAL A 45 1.63 6.15 -0.73
N GLY A 46 1.05 6.66 0.35
CA GLY A 46 1.09 8.06 0.76
C GLY A 46 2.51 8.52 1.10
N THR A 47 3.01 9.47 0.31
CA THR A 47 4.27 10.20 0.54
C THR A 47 4.09 11.65 0.14
N GLU A 48 4.92 12.56 0.66
CA GLU A 48 4.88 13.96 0.20
C GLU A 48 5.21 14.08 -1.30
N THR A 49 6.03 13.16 -1.81
CA THR A 49 6.32 13.06 -3.25
C THR A 49 5.06 12.69 -4.04
N LEU A 50 4.21 11.78 -3.53
CA LEU A 50 2.92 11.47 -4.16
C LEU A 50 2.06 12.73 -4.27
N ARG A 51 1.98 13.53 -3.19
CA ARG A 51 1.22 14.79 -3.18
C ARG A 51 1.67 15.75 -4.27
N LYS A 52 2.98 15.96 -4.42
CA LYS A 52 3.54 16.82 -5.48
C LYS A 52 3.20 16.32 -6.88
N LYS A 53 3.09 15.00 -7.07
CA LYS A 53 2.78 14.38 -8.37
C LYS A 53 1.33 14.61 -8.82
N TYR A 54 0.36 14.62 -7.89
CA TYR A 54 -1.06 14.75 -8.24
C TYR A 54 -1.65 16.15 -8.00
N ASP A 55 -1.14 16.88 -7.01
CA ASP A 55 -1.58 18.24 -6.66
C ASP A 55 -0.78 19.25 -7.50
N TRP A 56 -1.07 19.27 -8.81
CA TRP A 56 -0.43 20.19 -9.74
C TRP A 56 -0.64 21.63 -9.29
N LYS A 57 0.48 22.31 -9.02
CA LYS A 57 0.55 23.76 -8.92
C LYS A 57 1.49 24.25 -10.03
N PRO A 58 1.22 25.42 -10.64
CA PRO A 58 2.11 26.01 -11.65
C PRO A 58 3.56 26.18 -11.19
N SER A 59 3.79 26.23 -9.87
CA SER A 59 5.11 26.30 -9.24
C SER A 59 5.91 24.98 -9.26
N TYR A 60 5.27 23.84 -9.50
CA TYR A 60 5.91 22.52 -9.57
C TYR A 60 6.32 22.21 -11.02
N GLN A 61 7.28 22.96 -11.56
CA GLN A 61 7.85 22.66 -12.88
C GLN A 61 8.52 21.27 -12.84
N GLY A 62 7.94 20.30 -13.54
CA GLY A 62 8.53 18.97 -13.76
C GLY A 62 8.16 17.88 -12.73
N GLU A 63 7.44 18.19 -11.65
CA GLU A 63 7.10 17.19 -10.62
C GLU A 63 5.69 16.58 -10.78
N CYS A 64 4.78 17.28 -11.48
CA CYS A 64 3.45 16.77 -11.75
C CYS A 64 3.48 15.70 -12.84
N GLN A 65 2.87 14.56 -12.55
CA GLN A 65 2.75 13.45 -13.48
C GLN A 65 1.27 13.28 -13.84
N PRO A 66 0.84 13.66 -15.07
CA PRO A 66 -0.56 13.55 -15.50
C PRO A 66 -1.15 12.15 -15.31
N VAL A 67 -0.29 11.12 -15.47
CA VAL A 67 -0.62 9.71 -15.24
C VAL A 67 -1.04 9.47 -13.79
N VAL A 68 -0.21 9.86 -12.82
CA VAL A 68 -0.49 9.73 -11.38
C VAL A 68 -1.77 10.48 -10.99
N LYS A 69 -2.02 11.64 -11.60
CA LYS A 69 -3.26 12.40 -11.39
C LYS A 69 -4.48 11.65 -11.93
N ALA A 70 -4.39 11.04 -13.10
CA ALA A 70 -5.46 10.24 -13.69
C ALA A 70 -5.76 8.99 -12.86
N GLU A 71 -4.73 8.26 -12.44
CA GLU A 71 -4.83 7.07 -11.58
C GLU A 71 -5.54 7.39 -10.27
N LEU A 72 -5.04 8.40 -9.53
CA LEU A 72 -5.64 8.80 -8.28
C LEU A 72 -7.04 9.36 -8.47
N GLY A 73 -7.31 10.05 -9.58
CA GLY A 73 -8.65 10.49 -9.94
C GLY A 73 -9.62 9.32 -10.10
N MET A 74 -9.19 8.26 -10.78
CA MET A 74 -9.98 7.04 -10.97
C MET A 74 -10.22 6.31 -9.64
N ILE A 75 -9.18 6.15 -8.82
CA ILE A 75 -9.32 5.54 -7.49
C ILE A 75 -10.25 6.37 -6.61
N CYS A 76 -10.12 7.70 -6.59
CA CYS A 76 -11.02 8.58 -5.83
C CYS A 76 -12.47 8.49 -6.34
N GLN A 77 -12.69 8.39 -7.65
CA GLN A 77 -14.02 8.17 -8.19
C GLN A 77 -14.59 6.83 -7.73
N MET A 78 -13.80 5.76 -7.76
CA MET A 78 -14.22 4.44 -7.29
C MET A 78 -14.53 4.40 -5.78
N ILE A 79 -13.82 5.19 -4.97
CA ILE A 79 -14.15 5.41 -3.55
C ILE A 79 -15.53 6.07 -3.43
N ASN A 80 -15.75 7.16 -4.15
CA ASN A 80 -17.03 7.89 -4.11
C ASN A 80 -18.21 7.05 -4.63
N ASP A 81 -17.96 6.16 -5.59
CA ASP A 81 -18.93 5.21 -6.12
C ASP A 81 -19.22 4.03 -5.15
N GLY A 82 -18.52 3.95 -4.01
CA GLY A 82 -18.67 2.85 -3.04
C GLY A 82 -18.15 1.49 -3.52
N LYS A 83 -17.23 1.49 -4.49
CA LYS A 83 -16.65 0.26 -5.09
C LYS A 83 -15.56 -0.39 -4.24
N PHE A 84 -15.20 0.22 -3.12
CA PHE A 84 -14.22 -0.33 -2.20
C PHE A 84 -14.87 -0.79 -0.90
N ILE A 85 -14.41 -1.93 -0.39
CA ILE A 85 -14.56 -2.30 1.01
C ILE A 85 -13.39 -1.77 1.82
N ASN A 86 -13.71 -1.31 3.02
CA ASN A 86 -12.74 -1.28 4.10
C ASN A 86 -12.72 -2.67 4.74
N SER A 87 -11.53 -3.17 5.09
CA SER A 87 -11.27 -4.52 5.62
C SER A 87 -12.17 -4.99 6.78
N GLU A 88 -12.94 -4.12 7.42
CA GLU A 88 -13.87 -4.45 8.51
C GLU A 88 -15.32 -4.64 8.04
N GLU A 89 -15.67 -4.20 6.83
CA GLU A 89 -16.97 -4.51 6.24
C GLU A 89 -16.92 -5.88 5.59
N ASN A 90 -17.51 -6.87 6.27
CA ASN A 90 -17.97 -8.13 5.66
C ASN A 90 -19.01 -7.81 4.59
N SER A 91 -18.55 -7.38 3.42
CA SER A 91 -19.41 -7.07 2.31
C SER A 91 -19.81 -8.38 1.63
N ASN A 92 -21.07 -8.78 1.82
CA ASN A 92 -21.74 -9.83 1.03
C ASN A 92 -21.89 -9.49 -0.47
N ASN A 93 -21.15 -8.48 -0.95
CA ASN A 93 -21.19 -7.98 -2.31
C ASN A 93 -19.86 -8.28 -2.99
N ASN A 94 -19.88 -9.26 -3.89
CA ASN A 94 -18.71 -9.80 -4.61
C ASN A 94 -18.04 -8.79 -5.57
N ASP A 95 -18.64 -7.61 -5.77
CA ASP A 95 -18.14 -6.60 -6.71
C ASP A 95 -17.28 -5.51 -6.04
N LYS A 96 -17.13 -5.53 -4.71
CA LYS A 96 -16.32 -4.55 -3.98
C LYS A 96 -14.86 -4.99 -3.89
N LYS A 97 -13.94 -4.03 -4.07
CA LYS A 97 -12.49 -4.23 -4.07
C LYS A 97 -11.85 -3.81 -2.76
N LEU A 98 -10.66 -4.30 -2.45
CA LEU A 98 -9.92 -3.83 -1.29
C LEU A 98 -9.03 -2.63 -1.65
N LEU A 99 -9.17 -1.53 -0.90
CA LEU A 99 -8.26 -0.39 -0.97
C LEU A 99 -7.49 -0.27 0.33
N ILE A 100 -6.15 -0.20 0.24
CA ILE A 100 -5.26 -0.02 1.39
C ILE A 100 -4.43 1.25 1.19
N PRO A 101 -4.90 2.41 1.67
CA PRO A 101 -4.09 3.61 1.77
C PRO A 101 -3.12 3.46 2.93
N LEU A 102 -1.83 3.56 2.64
CA LEU A 102 -0.77 3.52 3.65
C LEU A 102 -0.01 4.83 3.71
N LEU A 103 0.30 5.28 4.92
CA LEU A 103 1.09 6.47 5.17
C LEU A 103 2.53 6.06 5.42
N LEU A 104 3.39 6.37 4.47
CA LEU A 104 4.81 6.02 4.54
C LEU A 104 5.68 7.20 4.99
N GLU A 105 5.29 8.41 4.61
CA GLU A 105 6.01 9.64 4.92
C GLU A 105 5.00 10.78 5.08
N GLY A 106 5.31 11.75 5.93
CA GLY A 106 4.53 12.97 6.10
C GLY A 106 3.25 12.75 6.90
N THR A 107 2.23 13.55 6.60
CA THR A 107 0.90 13.49 7.24
C THR A 107 -0.15 13.11 6.21
N LYS A 108 -1.31 12.59 6.63
CA LYS A 108 -2.41 12.19 5.73
C LYS A 108 -2.75 13.31 4.73
N ASP A 109 -2.84 14.54 5.22
CA ASP A 109 -3.12 15.74 4.43
C ASP A 109 -2.06 16.06 3.39
N LYS A 110 -0.78 15.82 3.72
CA LYS A 110 0.35 16.13 2.86
C LYS A 110 0.77 14.99 1.95
N SER A 111 0.16 13.82 2.09
CA SER A 111 0.65 12.59 1.44
C SER A 111 -0.43 11.85 0.66
N LEU A 112 -1.71 12.06 0.97
CA LEU A 112 -2.84 11.36 0.34
C LEU A 112 -3.95 12.33 -0.08
N PRO A 113 -4.74 11.97 -1.11
CA PRO A 113 -5.95 12.71 -1.48
C PRO A 113 -6.97 12.74 -0.34
N PRO A 114 -7.79 13.82 -0.22
CA PRO A 114 -8.80 13.94 0.84
C PRO A 114 -9.75 12.76 0.95
N ALA A 115 -10.14 12.16 -0.18
CA ALA A 115 -11.02 10.99 -0.21
C ALA A 115 -10.45 9.74 0.51
N MET A 116 -9.15 9.73 0.82
CA MET A 116 -8.45 8.61 1.46
C MET A 116 -8.06 8.88 2.91
N HIS A 117 -8.27 10.09 3.44
CA HIS A 117 -7.78 10.47 4.77
C HIS A 117 -8.35 9.59 5.88
N ASP A 118 -9.65 9.35 5.84
CA ASP A 118 -10.35 8.50 6.81
C ASP A 118 -10.14 6.99 6.57
N LEU A 119 -9.55 6.65 5.42
CA LEU A 119 -9.30 5.28 4.98
C LEU A 119 -7.89 4.78 5.34
N VAL A 120 -7.00 5.65 5.84
CA VAL A 120 -5.63 5.26 6.22
C VAL A 120 -5.67 4.30 7.41
N ARG A 121 -5.20 3.07 7.18
CA ARG A 121 -5.13 2.01 8.21
C ARG A 121 -3.71 1.63 8.60
N VAL A 122 -2.75 1.84 7.70
CA VAL A 122 -1.36 1.42 7.90
C VAL A 122 -0.47 2.64 7.87
N GLU A 123 0.23 2.89 8.96
CA GLU A 123 1.18 3.99 9.10
C GLU A 123 2.54 3.41 9.45
N PHE A 124 3.56 3.75 8.66
CA PHE A 124 4.93 3.29 8.86
C PHE A 124 5.81 4.37 9.51
N LEU A 125 5.21 5.39 10.12
CA LEU A 125 5.92 6.57 10.64
C LEU A 125 6.77 6.27 11.89
N ASP A 126 6.33 5.31 12.71
CA ASP A 126 6.94 5.03 14.02
C ASP A 126 8.03 3.96 13.98
N GLY A 127 8.49 3.57 12.78
CA GLY A 127 9.59 2.62 12.60
C GLY A 127 9.24 1.15 12.80
N ASN A 128 8.02 0.81 13.24
CA ASN A 128 7.57 -0.59 13.29
C ASN A 128 7.09 -1.07 11.91
N PHE A 129 8.06 -1.49 11.10
CA PHE A 129 7.81 -2.04 9.76
C PHE A 129 7.03 -3.36 9.79
N TYR A 130 7.28 -4.21 10.79
CA TYR A 130 6.65 -5.52 10.90
C TYR A 130 5.15 -5.40 11.14
N ASP A 131 4.72 -4.59 12.10
CA ASP A 131 3.30 -4.36 12.38
C ASP A 131 2.57 -3.82 11.14
N GLY A 132 3.21 -2.93 10.40
CA GLY A 132 2.63 -2.37 9.18
C GLY A 132 2.45 -3.43 8.09
N VAL A 133 3.45 -4.30 7.89
CA VAL A 133 3.33 -5.43 6.96
C VAL A 133 2.24 -6.41 7.42
N LEU A 134 2.17 -6.69 8.73
CA LEU A 134 1.19 -7.59 9.30
C LEU A 134 -0.24 -7.12 9.05
N LYS A 135 -0.51 -5.83 9.27
CA LYS A 135 -1.81 -5.20 8.99
C LYS A 135 -2.17 -5.27 7.50
N ILE A 136 -1.19 -5.15 6.61
CA ILE A 136 -1.42 -5.34 5.17
C ILE A 136 -1.81 -6.79 4.89
N LEU A 137 -1.09 -7.77 5.44
CA LEU A 137 -1.40 -9.19 5.24
C LEU A 137 -2.78 -9.55 5.80
N GLN A 138 -3.12 -9.07 6.99
CA GLN A 138 -4.47 -9.20 7.57
C GLN A 138 -5.54 -8.70 6.60
N SER A 139 -5.34 -7.50 6.05
CA SER A 139 -6.29 -6.89 5.13
C SER A 139 -6.41 -7.69 3.83
N VAL A 140 -5.28 -8.11 3.25
CA VAL A 140 -5.25 -8.85 1.98
C VAL A 140 -5.88 -10.23 2.10
N TYR A 141 -5.62 -10.94 3.20
CA TYR A 141 -6.12 -12.30 3.42
C TYR A 141 -7.46 -12.36 4.16
N GLY A 142 -8.01 -11.22 4.59
CA GLY A 142 -9.26 -11.16 5.36
C GLY A 142 -9.15 -11.86 6.72
N LEU A 143 -7.96 -11.86 7.32
CA LEU A 143 -7.69 -12.55 8.57
C LEU A 143 -8.06 -11.66 9.76
N SER A 144 -8.80 -12.22 10.70
CA SER A 144 -9.01 -11.63 12.01
C SER A 144 -7.71 -11.64 12.84
N ASN A 145 -7.68 -10.85 13.93
CA ASN A 145 -6.54 -10.86 14.85
C ASN A 145 -6.31 -12.26 15.45
N ASP A 146 -7.40 -12.94 15.80
CA ASP A 146 -7.34 -14.28 16.40
C ASP A 146 -6.80 -15.34 15.42
N GLU A 147 -7.07 -15.20 14.12
CA GLU A 147 -6.53 -16.09 13.08
C GLU A 147 -5.06 -15.80 12.80
N MET A 148 -4.65 -14.53 12.86
CA MET A 148 -3.24 -14.17 12.73
C MET A 148 -2.39 -14.66 13.90
N ASP A 149 -2.88 -14.54 15.14
CA ASP A 149 -2.17 -14.99 16.33
C ASP A 149 -1.96 -16.52 16.33
N GLN A 150 -2.76 -17.27 15.57
CA GLN A 150 -2.57 -18.71 15.36
C GLN A 150 -1.57 -19.04 14.25
N ILE A 151 -1.32 -18.11 13.33
CA ILE A 151 -0.37 -18.28 12.21
C ILE A 151 1.02 -17.78 12.58
N ILE A 152 1.10 -16.72 13.39
CA ILE A 152 2.36 -16.20 13.92
C ILE A 152 2.78 -17.11 15.07
N ASP A 153 3.64 -18.07 14.77
CA ASP A 153 4.27 -18.91 15.79
C ASP A 153 4.99 -17.98 16.82
N PRO A 154 4.67 -18.03 18.13
CA PRO A 154 5.27 -17.15 19.14
C PRO A 154 6.81 -17.24 19.22
N ASP A 155 7.42 -18.27 18.62
CA ASP A 155 8.86 -18.47 18.54
C ASP A 155 9.60 -17.57 17.52
N MET A 156 8.89 -16.86 16.62
CA MET A 156 9.53 -15.92 15.69
C MET A 156 10.09 -14.64 16.37
N ASN A 157 9.83 -14.43 17.66
CA ASN A 157 10.41 -13.34 18.46
C ASN A 157 11.76 -13.69 19.13
N GLN A 158 12.33 -14.88 18.90
CA GLN A 158 13.59 -15.31 19.56
C GLN A 158 14.81 -15.52 18.64
N GLN A 159 14.72 -15.20 17.36
CA GLN A 159 15.89 -15.24 16.47
C GLN A 159 16.28 -13.83 16.04
N ASP A 160 17.02 -13.12 16.91
CA ASP A 160 18.04 -12.10 16.54
C ASP A 160 18.67 -11.43 17.79
N VAL A 161 19.03 -12.22 18.81
CA VAL A 161 19.88 -11.74 19.91
C VAL A 161 20.86 -12.82 20.34
N ASN A 162 21.68 -13.36 19.42
CA ASN A 162 22.85 -14.19 19.77
C ASN A 162 23.84 -14.30 18.59
N GLU A 163 24.36 -13.16 18.12
CA GLU A 163 25.57 -13.13 17.27
C GLU A 163 26.60 -12.13 17.81
N GLU A 164 26.96 -12.18 19.09
CA GLU A 164 28.17 -11.49 19.60
C GLU A 164 28.91 -12.28 20.71
N SER A 165 28.99 -13.61 20.61
CA SER A 165 29.84 -14.38 21.53
C SER A 165 30.61 -15.50 20.83
N CYS A 166 31.28 -15.20 19.73
CA CYS A 166 32.29 -16.08 19.13
C CYS A 166 33.44 -15.30 18.47
N ILE A 167 34.00 -14.30 19.15
CA ILE A 167 35.38 -13.87 18.91
C ILE A 167 36.00 -13.55 20.26
N LEU A 168 36.74 -14.52 20.81
CA LEU A 168 37.88 -14.43 21.72
C LEU A 168 37.98 -15.73 22.52
N SER A 169 38.67 -16.71 21.93
CA SER A 169 39.40 -17.77 22.63
C SER A 169 40.54 -18.23 21.73
#